data_AF-A0A2D3NAN5-F1
#
_entry.id   AF-A0A2D3NAN5-F1
#
_cell.length_a   1.000
_cell.length_b   1.000
_cell.length_c   1.000
_cell.angle_alpha   90.00
_cell.angle_beta   90.00
_cell.angle_gamma   90.00
#
_symmetry.space_group_name_H-M   'P 1'
#
loop_
_entity.id
_entity.type
_entity.pdbx_description
1 polymer ?
#
loop_
_entity_poly.entity_id
_entity_poly.type
_entity_poly.pdbx_seq_one_letter_code
_entity_poly.pdbx_strand_id
1 'polypeptide(L)'
;MKSKKIIQEEQILVRVTGQDRPGLTAAIMGILAKYDARILDIGQADIHATLSLGVLIRTNEDNSGKVMKDLLFKATELGVNIGFSPISDDEYEDWVNQQGKNRYILTIIGRSLSAENIEATSKVIASQGMNIDSIVRLTGRQSIKKANHSVRACIEFSLRGTPNDYVQMQADLMKMSQEQGIDFSLQKDNMYRRMRRLICFDMDSTLIQTECIDELAKKAGVGDKVKEITERAMRGEIDFKESFTERVALLKGLDANVMQEIADNFPITEGVDRLMTVLKNCGYKIAILSGGFTFFGEFLQKKYNIDYVYANELEIDENNKLTGNFVGEIVDGRRKAELLKLIAQVEKVNLEQTIAVGDGANDLPMLAEAGLGIAFHAKPRVRETAEQNINTIGLDGVLYFLGFKDSYLGEAGKL
;
A
#
# COMPACT_ATOMS: atom_id res chain seq x y z
N MET A 1 -36.07 19.09 -52.62
CA MET A 1 -35.13 18.64 -51.56
C MET A 1 -35.40 19.50 -50.32
N LYS A 2 -35.99 18.93 -49.26
CA LYS A 2 -36.14 19.66 -47.99
C LYS A 2 -34.76 19.78 -47.35
N SER A 3 -34.32 21.01 -47.11
CA SER A 3 -33.11 21.31 -46.33
C SER A 3 -33.20 20.58 -44.99
N LYS A 4 -32.25 19.68 -44.70
CA LYS A 4 -32.10 19.10 -43.36
C LYS A 4 -31.78 20.29 -42.44
N LYS A 5 -32.74 20.70 -41.61
CA LYS A 5 -32.50 21.64 -40.52
C LYS A 5 -31.37 21.03 -39.69
N ILE A 6 -30.20 21.67 -39.70
CA ILE A 6 -29.10 21.27 -38.82
C ILE A 6 -29.61 21.58 -37.41
N ILE A 7 -29.95 20.52 -36.67
CA ILE A 7 -30.39 20.66 -35.29
C ILE A 7 -29.12 20.96 -34.50
N GLN A 8 -29.08 22.15 -33.89
CA GLN A 8 -27.97 22.54 -33.04
C GLN A 8 -28.08 21.78 -31.72
N GLU A 9 -27.01 21.09 -31.35
CA GLU A 9 -26.91 20.36 -30.10
C GLU A 9 -26.19 21.22 -29.07
N GLU A 10 -26.64 21.13 -27.83
CA GLU A 10 -26.06 21.81 -26.68
C GLU A 10 -25.65 20.78 -25.63
N GLN A 11 -24.67 21.15 -24.81
CA GLN A 11 -24.20 20.32 -23.73
C GLN A 11 -24.45 21.01 -22.39
N ILE A 12 -24.95 20.26 -21.43
CA ILE A 12 -25.35 20.79 -20.12
C ILE A 12 -24.85 19.85 -19.04
N LEU A 13 -24.08 20.40 -18.10
CA LEU A 13 -23.76 19.71 -16.85
C LEU A 13 -24.91 19.89 -15.86
N VAL A 14 -25.62 18.81 -15.60
CA VAL A 14 -26.65 18.72 -14.56
C VAL A 14 -26.00 18.28 -13.26
N ARG A 15 -26.13 19.07 -12.20
CA ARG A 15 -25.63 18.75 -10.85
C ARG A 15 -26.78 18.62 -9.89
N VAL A 16 -26.87 17.50 -9.19
CA VAL A 16 -27.95 17.20 -8.25
C VAL A 16 -27.31 16.92 -6.89
N THR A 17 -27.74 17.65 -5.86
CA THR A 17 -27.23 17.50 -4.50
C THR A 17 -28.35 17.47 -3.47
N GLY A 18 -28.27 16.58 -2.50
CA GLY A 18 -29.31 16.46 -1.47
C GLY A 18 -29.23 15.18 -0.68
N GLN A 19 -30.28 14.88 0.09
CA GLN A 19 -30.34 13.64 0.86
C GLN A 19 -30.53 12.44 -0.09
N ASP A 20 -29.70 11.40 0.06
CA ASP A 20 -29.79 10.20 -0.77
C ASP A 20 -31.09 9.42 -0.52
N ARG A 21 -31.69 8.90 -1.60
CA ARG A 21 -32.93 8.11 -1.58
C ARG A 21 -32.95 7.11 -2.74
N PRO A 22 -33.47 5.88 -2.52
CA PRO A 22 -33.67 4.92 -3.59
C PRO A 22 -34.52 5.49 -4.74
N GLY A 23 -34.10 5.24 -5.98
CA GLY A 23 -34.84 5.63 -7.18
C GLY A 23 -34.59 7.06 -7.67
N LEU A 24 -33.80 7.88 -6.97
CA LEU A 24 -33.47 9.24 -7.41
C LEU A 24 -32.81 9.24 -8.79
N THR A 25 -31.75 8.44 -8.98
CA THR A 25 -31.06 8.33 -10.27
C THR A 25 -32.01 7.85 -11.36
N ALA A 26 -32.88 6.87 -11.05
CA ALA A 26 -33.87 6.37 -12.01
C ALA A 26 -34.89 7.44 -12.42
N ALA A 27 -35.37 8.27 -11.49
CA ALA A 27 -36.31 9.35 -11.77
C ALA A 27 -35.69 10.43 -12.67
N ILE A 28 -34.43 10.79 -12.43
CA ILE A 28 -33.69 11.76 -13.24
C ILE A 28 -33.42 11.20 -14.63
N MET A 29 -32.90 9.97 -14.72
CA MET A 29 -32.62 9.32 -16.01
C MET A 29 -33.89 9.09 -16.83
N GLY A 30 -35.03 8.82 -16.19
CA GLY A 30 -36.32 8.70 -16.88
C GLY A 30 -36.74 9.98 -17.60
N ILE A 31 -36.44 11.14 -17.01
CA ILE A 31 -36.70 12.44 -17.65
C ILE A 31 -35.73 12.67 -18.81
N LEU A 32 -34.43 12.42 -18.61
CA LEU A 32 -33.43 12.54 -19.67
C LEU A 32 -33.75 11.65 -20.87
N ALA A 33 -34.15 10.40 -20.62
CA ALA A 33 -34.55 9.44 -21.64
C ALA A 33 -35.81 9.86 -22.42
N LYS A 34 -36.81 10.46 -21.75
CA LYS A 34 -38.03 11.00 -22.38
C LYS A 34 -37.72 12.01 -23.49
N TYR A 35 -36.60 12.73 -23.39
CA TYR A 35 -36.19 13.76 -24.33
C TYR A 35 -34.98 13.36 -25.21
N ASP A 36 -34.62 12.08 -25.22
CA ASP A 36 -33.49 11.54 -26.00
C ASP A 36 -32.16 12.26 -25.71
N ALA A 37 -31.94 12.65 -24.45
CA ALA A 37 -30.68 13.28 -24.04
C ALA A 37 -29.56 12.22 -23.99
N ARG A 38 -28.47 12.47 -24.71
CA ARG A 38 -27.28 11.61 -24.71
C ARG A 38 -26.44 11.93 -23.48
N ILE A 39 -25.99 10.91 -22.76
CA ILE A 39 -25.03 11.07 -21.65
C ILE A 39 -23.62 11.10 -22.23
N LEU A 40 -22.86 12.16 -21.94
CA LEU A 40 -21.44 12.29 -22.28
C LEU A 40 -20.53 11.83 -21.14
N ASP A 41 -20.92 12.12 -19.89
CA ASP A 41 -20.23 11.68 -18.68
C ASP A 41 -21.22 11.61 -17.50
N ILE A 42 -20.95 10.74 -16.53
CA ILE A 42 -21.78 10.59 -15.33
C ILE A 42 -20.93 10.19 -14.14
N GLY A 43 -21.11 10.89 -13.03
CA GLY A 43 -20.45 10.60 -11.76
C GLY A 43 -21.42 10.75 -10.61
N GLN A 44 -21.39 9.80 -9.67
CA GLN A 44 -22.19 9.85 -8.45
C GLN A 44 -21.32 9.51 -7.25
N ALA A 45 -21.47 10.28 -6.17
CA ALA A 45 -20.92 9.97 -4.87
C ALA A 45 -22.00 10.18 -3.80
N ASP A 46 -22.01 9.30 -2.79
CA ASP A 46 -22.77 9.50 -1.56
C ASP A 46 -21.78 9.58 -0.40
N ILE A 47 -21.82 10.70 0.31
CA ILE A 47 -21.03 10.94 1.51
C ILE A 47 -22.00 11.25 2.65
N HIS A 48 -22.07 10.35 3.64
CA HIS A 48 -22.93 10.50 4.83
C HIS A 48 -24.43 10.72 4.49
N ALA A 49 -24.97 9.94 3.54
CA ALA A 49 -26.35 10.05 3.04
C ALA A 49 -26.63 11.38 2.32
N THR A 50 -25.58 12.06 1.87
CA THR A 50 -25.65 13.23 1.00
C THR A 50 -25.16 12.83 -0.38
N LEU A 51 -26.11 12.75 -1.30
CA LEU A 51 -25.88 12.49 -2.70
C LEU A 51 -25.28 13.73 -3.38
N SER A 52 -24.28 13.49 -4.21
CA SER A 52 -23.84 14.39 -5.27
C SER A 52 -23.81 13.61 -6.59
N LEU A 53 -24.66 13.98 -7.53
CA LEU A 53 -24.77 13.38 -8.86
C LEU A 53 -24.48 14.45 -9.92
N GLY A 54 -23.45 14.23 -10.72
CA GLY A 54 -23.13 15.01 -11.91
C GLY A 54 -23.46 14.20 -13.16
N VAL A 55 -24.21 14.80 -14.09
CA VAL A 55 -24.52 14.20 -15.38
C VAL A 55 -24.26 15.22 -16.46
N LEU A 56 -23.26 14.98 -17.31
CA LEU A 56 -23.03 15.79 -18.50
C LEU A 56 -23.85 15.21 -19.64
N ILE A 57 -24.81 15.99 -20.14
CA ILE A 57 -25.70 15.57 -21.23
C ILE A 57 -25.45 16.38 -22.48
N ARG A 58 -25.72 15.80 -23.64
CA ARG A 58 -25.83 16.46 -24.94
C ARG A 58 -27.26 16.28 -25.45
N THR A 59 -27.93 17.37 -25.80
CA THR A 59 -29.33 17.37 -26.21
C THR A 59 -29.59 18.44 -27.26
N ASN A 60 -30.69 18.32 -28.00
CA ASN A 60 -31.08 19.32 -28.99
C ASN A 60 -31.55 20.61 -28.29
N GLU A 61 -31.22 21.76 -28.86
CA GLU A 61 -31.67 23.08 -28.36
C GLU A 61 -33.20 23.16 -28.19
N ASP A 62 -33.96 22.53 -29.10
CA ASP A 62 -35.43 22.45 -29.06
C ASP A 62 -35.99 21.68 -27.82
N ASN A 63 -35.14 20.88 -27.16
CA ASN A 63 -35.49 20.04 -26.00
C ASN A 63 -34.80 20.49 -24.70
N SER A 64 -33.69 21.22 -24.76
CA SER A 64 -32.87 21.57 -23.59
C SER A 64 -33.69 22.29 -22.50
N GLY A 65 -34.50 23.28 -22.89
CA GLY A 65 -35.41 23.98 -21.98
C GLY A 65 -36.47 23.09 -21.32
N LYS A 66 -37.01 22.10 -22.05
CA LYS A 66 -38.01 21.15 -21.52
C LYS A 66 -37.38 20.16 -20.54
N VAL A 67 -36.19 19.67 -20.86
CA VAL A 67 -35.40 18.80 -19.99
C VAL A 67 -35.14 19.50 -18.66
N MET A 68 -34.59 20.72 -18.69
CA MET A 68 -34.28 21.48 -17.47
C MET A 68 -35.53 21.74 -16.63
N LYS A 69 -36.64 22.11 -17.27
CA LYS A 69 -37.93 22.32 -16.59
C LYS A 69 -38.42 21.05 -15.87
N ASP A 70 -38.51 19.93 -16.57
CA ASP A 70 -39.02 18.68 -15.98
C ASP A 70 -38.08 18.19 -14.85
N LEU A 71 -36.77 18.35 -15.02
CA LEU A 71 -35.78 18.05 -13.99
C LEU A 71 -35.92 18.94 -12.76
N LEU A 72 -36.19 20.25 -12.92
CA LEU A 72 -36.44 21.17 -11.80
C LEU A 72 -37.67 20.76 -10.98
N PHE A 73 -38.78 20.41 -11.66
CA PHE A 73 -39.99 19.92 -10.98
C PHE A 73 -39.71 18.64 -10.21
N LYS A 74 -39.01 17.69 -10.84
CA LYS A 74 -38.69 16.42 -10.21
C LYS A 74 -37.72 16.59 -9.05
N ALA A 75 -36.71 17.45 -9.16
CA ALA A 75 -35.79 17.75 -8.07
C ALA A 75 -36.53 18.33 -6.85
N THR A 76 -37.46 19.27 -7.10
CA THR A 76 -38.33 19.83 -6.05
C THR A 76 -39.18 18.76 -5.37
N GLU A 77 -39.82 17.89 -6.15
CA GLU A 77 -40.62 16.76 -5.64
C GLU A 77 -39.79 15.80 -4.78
N LEU A 78 -38.54 15.53 -5.19
CA LEU A 78 -37.62 14.65 -4.47
C LEU A 78 -36.94 15.33 -3.27
N GLY A 79 -37.07 16.65 -3.13
CA GLY A 79 -36.43 17.43 -2.08
C GLY A 79 -34.91 17.55 -2.24
N VAL A 80 -34.43 17.59 -3.49
CA VAL A 80 -33.01 17.76 -3.81
C VAL A 80 -32.77 19.06 -4.57
N ASN A 81 -31.57 19.60 -4.43
CA ASN A 81 -31.13 20.75 -5.19
C ASN A 81 -30.64 20.30 -6.57
N ILE A 82 -30.93 21.10 -7.59
CA ILE A 82 -30.43 20.87 -8.93
C ILE A 82 -29.84 22.16 -9.51
N GLY A 83 -28.72 22.05 -10.19
CA GLY A 83 -28.05 23.13 -10.89
C GLY A 83 -27.70 22.72 -12.31
N PHE A 84 -27.67 23.70 -13.20
CA PHE A 84 -27.32 23.52 -14.61
C PHE A 84 -26.17 24.45 -14.95
N SER A 85 -25.19 23.94 -15.69
CA SER A 85 -24.15 24.77 -16.32
C SER A 85 -24.05 24.40 -17.78
N PRO A 86 -24.19 25.36 -18.72
CA PRO A 86 -23.85 25.11 -20.10
C PRO A 86 -22.35 24.85 -20.22
N ILE A 87 -21.97 23.94 -21.11
CA ILE A 87 -20.57 23.64 -21.46
C ILE A 87 -20.44 23.83 -22.97
N SER A 88 -19.49 24.65 -23.40
CA SER A 88 -19.19 24.83 -24.82
C SER A 88 -18.50 23.60 -25.41
N ASP A 89 -18.58 23.42 -26.72
CA ASP A 89 -17.85 22.35 -27.41
C ASP A 89 -16.34 22.44 -27.15
N ASP A 90 -15.76 23.65 -27.15
CA ASP A 90 -14.34 23.88 -26.87
C ASP A 90 -13.95 23.48 -25.43
N GLU A 91 -14.74 23.88 -24.42
CA GLU A 91 -14.51 23.48 -23.02
C GLU A 91 -14.60 21.95 -22.83
N TYR A 92 -15.52 21.30 -23.54
CA TYR A 92 -15.64 19.86 -23.52
C TYR A 92 -14.44 19.16 -24.17
N GLU A 93 -14.04 19.60 -25.36
CA GLU A 93 -12.87 19.06 -26.05
C GLU A 93 -11.58 19.30 -25.25
N ASP A 94 -11.42 20.46 -24.61
CA ASP A 94 -10.31 20.72 -23.69
C ASP A 94 -10.31 19.76 -22.49
N TRP A 95 -11.48 19.45 -21.94
CA TRP A 95 -11.61 18.46 -20.87
C TRP A 95 -11.29 17.03 -21.36
N VAL A 96 -11.74 16.66 -22.56
CA VAL A 96 -11.41 15.38 -23.20
C VAL A 96 -9.90 15.28 -23.44
N ASN A 97 -9.26 16.35 -23.93
CA ASN A 97 -7.82 16.39 -24.16
C ASN A 97 -6.99 16.37 -22.87
N GLN A 98 -7.59 16.73 -21.73
CA GLN A 98 -7.00 16.57 -20.40
C GLN A 98 -7.12 15.15 -19.83
N GLN A 99 -7.81 14.22 -20.52
CA GLN A 99 -7.78 12.81 -20.17
C GLN A 99 -6.35 12.28 -20.32
N GLY A 100 -5.66 12.10 -19.19
CA GLY A 100 -4.28 11.63 -19.17
C GLY A 100 -3.35 12.33 -18.18
N LYS A 101 -3.83 13.33 -17.42
CA LYS A 101 -3.05 13.82 -16.26
C LYS A 101 -2.69 12.63 -15.37
N ASN A 102 -1.42 12.58 -14.93
CA ASN A 102 -0.97 11.54 -14.03
C ASN A 102 -1.87 11.51 -12.79
N ARG A 103 -2.09 10.30 -12.29
CA ARG A 103 -2.82 10.05 -11.06
C ARG A 103 -1.88 9.42 -10.07
N TYR A 104 -2.01 9.85 -8.83
CA TYR A 104 -1.27 9.31 -7.71
C TYR A 104 -2.23 8.98 -6.59
N ILE A 105 -1.90 7.96 -5.82
CA ILE A 105 -2.55 7.67 -4.56
C ILE A 105 -1.58 8.04 -3.45
N LEU A 106 -2.05 8.88 -2.53
CA LEU A 106 -1.38 9.11 -1.26
C LEU A 106 -2.17 8.45 -0.14
N THR A 107 -1.62 7.41 0.45
CA THR A 107 -2.17 6.75 1.64
C THR A 107 -1.52 7.34 2.88
N ILE A 108 -2.32 7.68 3.89
CA ILE A 108 -1.83 8.03 5.22
C ILE A 108 -2.33 7.00 6.23
N ILE A 109 -1.47 6.56 7.12
CA ILE A 109 -1.83 5.61 8.16
C ILE A 109 -1.14 5.91 9.49
N GLY A 110 -1.85 5.66 10.58
CA GLY A 110 -1.31 5.75 11.94
C GLY A 110 -2.26 5.10 12.93
N ARG A 111 -1.93 5.14 14.22
CA ARG A 111 -2.83 4.66 15.28
C ARG A 111 -4.11 5.51 15.37
N SER A 112 -3.96 6.81 15.15
CA SER A 112 -5.04 7.78 14.95
C SER A 112 -4.64 8.79 13.87
N LEU A 113 -5.61 9.58 13.39
CA LEU A 113 -5.34 10.69 12.47
C LEU A 113 -6.03 11.93 13.03
N SER A 114 -5.26 12.99 13.25
CA SER A 114 -5.72 14.29 13.70
C SER A 114 -6.04 15.21 12.52
N ALA A 115 -6.79 16.29 12.77
CA ALA A 115 -7.03 17.32 11.74
C ALA A 115 -5.72 17.98 11.27
N GLU A 116 -4.74 18.13 12.16
CA GLU A 116 -3.41 18.66 11.86
C GLU A 116 -2.67 17.78 10.85
N ASN A 117 -2.75 16.46 10.98
CA ASN A 117 -2.18 15.52 10.01
C ASN A 117 -2.78 15.75 8.61
N ILE A 118 -4.10 15.92 8.54
CA ILE A 118 -4.82 16.12 7.27
C ILE A 118 -4.48 17.47 6.64
N GLU A 119 -4.42 18.53 7.45
CA GLU A 119 -4.07 19.87 7.00
C GLU A 119 -2.65 19.90 6.43
N ALA A 120 -1.68 19.38 7.19
CA ALA A 120 -0.28 19.34 6.77
C ALA A 120 -0.11 18.55 5.46
N THR A 121 -0.77 17.40 5.35
CA THR A 121 -0.72 16.58 4.12
C THR A 121 -1.34 17.33 2.93
N SER A 122 -2.48 17.98 3.15
CA SER A 122 -3.16 18.75 2.10
C SER A 122 -2.33 19.96 1.63
N LYS A 123 -1.56 20.59 2.54
CA LYS A 123 -0.62 21.66 2.19
C LYS A 123 0.52 21.17 1.29
N VAL A 124 1.09 19.99 1.58
CA VAL A 124 2.13 19.37 0.73
C VAL A 124 1.56 19.03 -0.66
N ILE A 125 0.34 18.50 -0.74
CA ILE A 125 -0.31 18.22 -2.02
C ILE A 125 -0.52 19.53 -2.82
N ALA A 126 -1.04 20.57 -2.15
CA ALA A 126 -1.33 21.85 -2.79
C ALA A 126 -0.07 22.60 -3.26
N SER A 127 1.03 22.56 -2.49
CA SER A 127 2.29 23.20 -2.88
C SER A 127 2.90 22.57 -4.15
N GLN A 128 2.59 21.30 -4.40
CA GLN A 128 2.99 20.57 -5.61
C GLN A 128 2.05 20.78 -6.80
N GLY A 129 1.02 21.64 -6.66
CA GLY A 129 0.06 21.95 -7.74
C GLY A 129 -0.91 20.81 -8.06
N MET A 130 -1.05 19.84 -7.15
CA MET A 130 -1.93 18.69 -7.35
C MET A 130 -3.33 18.95 -6.81
N ASN A 131 -4.33 18.34 -7.44
CA ASN A 131 -5.71 18.35 -6.98
C ASN A 131 -6.05 17.05 -6.23
N ILE A 132 -6.88 17.15 -5.20
CA ILE A 132 -7.46 16.00 -4.51
C ILE A 132 -8.81 15.69 -5.15
N ASP A 133 -8.89 14.57 -5.88
CA ASP A 133 -10.14 14.11 -6.52
C ASP A 133 -11.09 13.46 -5.50
N SER A 134 -10.55 12.71 -4.54
CA SER A 134 -11.35 12.06 -3.49
C SER A 134 -10.51 11.70 -2.28
N ILE A 135 -11.14 11.66 -1.09
CA ILE A 135 -10.53 11.14 0.14
C ILE A 135 -11.43 10.02 0.67
N VAL A 136 -10.85 8.84 0.91
CA VAL A 136 -11.59 7.65 1.34
C VAL A 136 -10.92 7.02 2.54
N ARG A 137 -11.69 6.61 3.56
CA ARG A 137 -11.18 5.81 4.67
C ARG A 137 -11.03 4.35 4.25
N LEU A 138 -9.86 3.77 4.50
CA LEU A 138 -9.59 2.35 4.23
C LEU A 138 -9.85 1.44 5.45
N THR A 139 -9.72 1.98 6.66
CA THR A 139 -9.93 1.21 7.89
C THR A 139 -11.38 1.24 8.39
N GLY A 140 -11.72 0.27 9.23
CA GLY A 140 -12.95 0.26 10.01
C GLY A 140 -13.13 1.51 10.87
N ARG A 141 -14.36 1.74 11.34
CA ARG A 141 -14.69 2.84 12.25
C ARG A 141 -14.35 2.45 13.69
N GLN A 142 -13.81 3.41 14.42
CA GLN A 142 -13.48 3.23 15.83
C GLN A 142 -14.73 3.44 16.70
N SER A 143 -14.92 2.56 17.67
CA SER A 143 -15.95 2.76 18.69
C SER A 143 -15.46 3.74 19.73
N ILE A 144 -16.23 4.81 19.96
CA ILE A 144 -15.95 5.76 21.04
C ILE A 144 -16.21 5.13 22.42
N LYS A 145 -17.04 4.06 22.48
CA LYS A 145 -17.45 3.42 23.74
C LYS A 145 -16.60 2.20 24.11
N LYS A 146 -16.02 1.52 23.13
CA LYS A 146 -15.21 0.32 23.33
C LYS A 146 -13.80 0.62 22.85
N ALA A 147 -12.90 0.87 23.80
CA ALA A 147 -11.49 1.01 23.49
C ALA A 147 -10.96 -0.35 23.02
N ASN A 148 -10.49 -0.42 21.78
CA ASN A 148 -9.68 -1.53 21.29
C ASN A 148 -8.20 -1.14 21.38
N HIS A 149 -7.32 -2.13 21.50
CA HIS A 149 -5.87 -1.90 21.58
C HIS A 149 -5.16 -1.96 20.22
N SER A 150 -5.78 -2.57 19.19
CA SER A 150 -5.25 -2.76 17.83
C SER A 150 -5.73 -1.68 16.85
N VAL A 151 -5.76 -0.43 17.29
CA VAL A 151 -6.44 0.65 16.55
C VAL A 151 -5.53 1.21 15.47
N ARG A 152 -6.09 1.38 14.27
CA ARG A 152 -5.46 2.00 13.11
C ARG A 152 -6.45 2.88 12.36
N ALA A 153 -5.99 4.02 11.92
CA ALA A 153 -6.72 4.96 11.09
C ALA A 153 -5.96 5.12 9.78
N CYS A 154 -6.58 4.70 8.69
CA CYS A 154 -6.01 4.84 7.36
C CYS A 154 -6.97 5.55 6.42
N ILE A 155 -6.46 6.51 5.67
CA ILE A 155 -7.18 7.19 4.61
C ILE A 155 -6.33 7.25 3.34
N GLU A 156 -7.00 7.31 2.20
CA GLU A 156 -6.43 7.33 0.87
C GLU A 156 -6.90 8.60 0.16
N PHE A 157 -5.96 9.35 -0.41
CA PHE A 157 -6.19 10.50 -1.26
C PHE A 157 -5.96 10.06 -2.71
N SER A 158 -6.97 10.23 -3.55
CA SER A 158 -6.81 10.15 -5.01
C SER A 158 -6.38 11.52 -5.51
N LEU A 159 -5.18 11.61 -6.06
CA LEU A 159 -4.57 12.85 -6.52
C LEU A 159 -4.53 12.90 -8.04
N ARG A 160 -4.82 14.07 -8.60
CA ARG A 160 -4.73 14.35 -10.05
C ARG A 160 -3.73 15.45 -10.31
N GLY A 161 -2.81 15.19 -11.24
CA GLY A 161 -1.73 16.09 -11.62
C GLY A 161 -0.37 15.40 -11.56
N THR A 162 0.66 16.12 -11.99
CA THR A 162 2.06 15.68 -11.85
C THR A 162 2.71 16.59 -10.80
N PRO A 163 3.34 16.03 -9.75
CA PRO A 163 4.10 16.83 -8.79
C PRO A 163 5.16 17.68 -9.52
N ASN A 164 5.33 18.93 -9.09
CA ASN A 164 6.37 19.80 -9.63
C ASN A 164 7.77 19.26 -9.29
N ASP A 165 7.94 18.77 -8.07
CA ASP A 165 9.15 18.09 -7.60
C ASP A 165 8.74 16.87 -6.75
N TYR A 166 8.80 15.69 -7.36
CA TYR A 166 8.44 14.44 -6.70
C TYR A 166 9.37 14.13 -5.51
N VAL A 167 10.66 14.41 -5.65
CA VAL A 167 11.68 14.10 -4.63
C VAL A 167 11.45 14.99 -3.41
N GLN A 168 11.21 16.28 -3.62
CA GLN A 168 10.90 17.19 -2.53
C GLN A 168 9.56 16.84 -1.85
N MET A 169 8.53 16.50 -2.63
CA MET A 169 7.24 16.06 -2.08
C MET A 169 7.41 14.84 -1.17
N GLN A 170 8.20 13.87 -1.60
CA GLN A 170 8.49 12.68 -0.82
C GLN A 170 9.29 13.01 0.45
N ALA A 171 10.29 13.88 0.36
CA ALA A 171 11.07 14.34 1.50
C ALA A 171 10.20 15.05 2.56
N ASP A 172 9.27 15.91 2.12
CA ASP A 172 8.33 16.61 3.01
C ASP A 172 7.40 15.64 3.74
N LEU A 173 6.87 14.63 3.03
CA LEU A 173 6.05 13.58 3.63
C LEU A 173 6.85 12.72 4.63
N MET A 174 8.11 12.40 4.32
CA MET A 174 8.97 11.64 5.23
C MET A 174 9.32 12.43 6.49
N LYS A 175 9.58 13.74 6.36
CA LYS A 175 9.77 14.62 7.51
C LYS A 175 8.53 14.65 8.41
N MET A 176 7.36 14.82 7.81
CA MET A 176 6.09 14.78 8.54
C MET A 176 5.87 13.43 9.24
N SER A 177 6.26 12.32 8.61
CA SER A 177 6.15 11.00 9.22
C SER A 177 6.89 10.91 10.56
N GLN A 178 8.11 11.43 10.60
CA GLN A 178 8.96 11.44 11.78
C GLN A 178 8.43 12.38 12.87
N GLU A 179 7.93 13.55 12.49
CA GLU A 179 7.46 14.57 13.44
C GLU A 179 6.09 14.23 14.04
N GLN A 180 5.20 13.59 13.27
CA GLN A 180 3.79 13.43 13.64
C GLN A 180 3.39 11.99 13.96
N GLY A 181 4.30 11.02 13.84
CA GLY A 181 4.02 9.62 14.18
C GLY A 181 2.94 9.00 13.27
N ILE A 182 2.99 9.32 11.98
CA ILE A 182 2.13 8.76 10.93
C ILE A 182 3.01 8.26 9.79
N ASP A 183 2.52 7.31 9.02
CA ASP A 183 3.22 6.74 7.88
C ASP A 183 2.50 7.11 6.58
N PHE A 184 3.28 7.27 5.50
CA PHE A 184 2.77 7.68 4.20
C PHE A 184 3.11 6.64 3.15
N SER A 185 2.23 6.54 2.15
CA SER A 185 2.60 5.97 0.88
C SER A 185 2.12 6.75 -0.32
N LEU A 186 3.06 7.30 -1.10
CA LEU A 186 2.79 7.98 -2.35
C LEU A 186 3.12 7.04 -3.52
N GLN A 187 2.14 6.72 -4.35
CA GLN A 187 2.29 5.77 -5.45
C GLN A 187 1.60 6.29 -6.69
N LYS A 188 2.16 6.01 -7.87
CA LYS A 188 1.46 6.26 -9.13
C LYS A 188 0.24 5.33 -9.25
N ASP A 189 -0.93 5.87 -9.60
CA ASP A 189 -2.15 5.09 -9.80
C ASP A 189 -2.17 4.49 -11.21
N ASN A 190 -1.39 3.42 -11.39
CA ASN A 190 -1.30 2.68 -12.65
C ASN A 190 -1.85 1.25 -12.50
N MET A 191 -1.83 0.50 -13.61
CA MET A 191 -2.31 -0.88 -13.61
C MET A 191 -1.51 -1.79 -12.66
N TYR A 192 -0.21 -1.55 -12.51
CA TYR A 192 0.69 -2.39 -11.72
C TYR A 192 0.43 -2.26 -10.23
N ARG A 193 0.19 -1.04 -9.71
CA ARG A 193 -0.25 -0.81 -8.32
C ARG A 193 -1.47 -1.69 -7.96
N ARG A 194 -2.43 -1.78 -8.88
CA ARG A 194 -3.71 -2.50 -8.67
C ARG A 194 -3.59 -4.01 -8.82
N MET A 195 -2.49 -4.49 -9.40
CA MET A 195 -2.28 -5.89 -9.74
C MET A 195 -0.95 -6.39 -9.20
N ARG A 196 -0.59 -6.06 -7.97
CA ARG A 196 0.58 -6.67 -7.32
C ARG A 196 0.32 -8.15 -7.05
N ARG A 197 1.36 -8.98 -7.19
CA ARG A 197 1.20 -10.45 -7.20
C ARG A 197 2.29 -11.21 -6.44
N LEU A 198 3.46 -10.62 -6.26
CA LEU A 198 4.58 -11.22 -5.55
C LEU A 198 5.00 -10.29 -4.42
N ILE A 199 5.17 -10.83 -3.23
CA ILE A 199 5.71 -10.11 -2.08
C ILE A 199 6.86 -10.90 -1.44
N CYS A 200 8.00 -10.22 -1.29
CA CYS A 200 9.19 -10.73 -0.65
C CYS A 200 9.37 -10.04 0.69
N PHE A 201 9.64 -10.81 1.74
CA PHE A 201 9.89 -10.31 3.09
C PHE A 201 11.32 -10.66 3.52
N ASP A 202 11.99 -9.76 4.24
CA ASP A 202 12.99 -10.20 5.19
C ASP A 202 12.33 -10.95 6.35
N MET A 203 13.11 -11.77 7.06
CA MET A 203 12.66 -12.56 8.19
C MET A 203 12.95 -11.84 9.51
N ASP A 204 14.23 -11.74 9.87
CA ASP A 204 14.70 -11.10 11.09
C ASP A 204 14.26 -9.64 11.13
N SER A 205 13.86 -9.17 12.30
CA SER A 205 13.36 -7.80 12.53
C SER A 205 12.19 -7.32 11.63
N THR A 206 11.60 -8.21 10.81
CA THR A 206 10.50 -7.93 9.88
C THR A 206 9.31 -8.87 10.12
N LEU A 207 9.43 -10.16 9.81
CA LEU A 207 8.38 -11.16 10.12
C LEU A 207 8.43 -11.60 11.59
N ILE A 208 9.61 -11.57 12.19
CA ILE A 208 9.85 -11.83 13.60
C ILE A 208 10.53 -10.64 14.25
N GLN A 209 10.31 -10.43 15.55
CA GLN A 209 10.83 -9.28 16.29
C GLN A 209 12.25 -9.47 16.86
N THR A 210 12.92 -10.55 16.47
CA THR A 210 14.25 -10.89 16.97
C THR A 210 15.19 -11.21 15.82
N GLU A 211 16.49 -11.17 16.12
CA GLU A 211 17.55 -11.64 15.25
C GLU A 211 17.87 -13.10 15.60
N CYS A 212 17.64 -14.04 14.69
CA CYS A 212 17.85 -15.47 14.93
C CYS A 212 19.27 -15.80 15.43
N ILE A 213 20.29 -15.10 14.92
CA ILE A 213 21.69 -15.32 15.31
C ILE A 213 21.97 -14.87 16.75
N ASP A 214 21.31 -13.83 17.24
CA ASP A 214 21.47 -13.34 18.61
C ASP A 214 20.84 -14.31 19.61
N GLU A 215 19.70 -14.91 19.28
CA GLU A 215 19.09 -15.96 20.10
C GLU A 215 19.96 -17.22 20.18
N LEU A 216 20.55 -17.64 19.06
CA LEU A 216 21.51 -18.74 19.06
C LEU A 216 22.76 -18.41 19.87
N ALA A 217 23.30 -17.19 19.73
CA ALA A 217 24.47 -16.74 20.46
C ALA A 217 24.25 -16.70 21.98
N LYS A 218 23.06 -16.28 22.43
CA LYS A 218 22.66 -16.34 23.85
C LYS A 218 22.67 -17.77 24.37
N LYS A 219 22.09 -18.71 23.61
CA LYS A 219 22.05 -20.14 23.98
C LYS A 219 23.43 -20.79 23.97
N ALA A 220 24.33 -20.34 23.10
CA ALA A 220 25.73 -20.77 23.06
C ALA A 220 26.63 -20.06 24.11
N GLY A 221 26.12 -19.07 24.86
CA GLY A 221 26.92 -18.32 25.85
C GLY A 221 27.94 -17.36 25.22
N VAL A 222 27.76 -16.99 23.95
CA VAL A 222 28.67 -16.12 23.17
C VAL A 222 28.01 -14.81 22.71
N GLY A 223 26.86 -14.46 23.28
CA GLY A 223 26.07 -13.27 22.91
C GLY A 223 26.86 -11.97 22.89
N ASP A 224 27.69 -11.72 23.91
CA ASP A 224 28.49 -10.48 23.98
C ASP A 224 29.50 -10.36 22.82
N LYS A 225 30.10 -11.48 22.40
CA LYS A 225 31.04 -11.53 21.28
C LYS A 225 30.34 -11.28 19.95
N VAL A 226 29.17 -11.88 19.76
CA VAL A 226 28.36 -11.68 18.54
C VAL A 226 27.92 -10.22 18.44
N LYS A 227 27.53 -9.61 19.55
CA LYS A 227 27.17 -8.19 19.60
C LYS A 227 28.33 -7.28 19.21
N GLU A 228 29.54 -7.54 19.72
CA GLU A 228 30.75 -6.79 19.35
C GLU A 228 31.02 -6.84 17.83
N ILE A 229 30.89 -8.02 17.22
CA ILE A 229 31.05 -8.20 15.77
C ILE A 229 29.95 -7.44 15.00
N THR A 230 28.70 -7.50 15.45
CA THR A 230 27.59 -6.77 14.84
C THR A 230 27.83 -5.26 14.88
N GLU A 231 28.34 -4.73 15.99
CA GLU A 231 28.68 -3.31 16.12
C GLU A 231 29.81 -2.90 15.17
N ARG A 232 30.86 -3.72 15.02
CA ARG A 232 31.94 -3.49 14.04
C ARG A 232 31.40 -3.43 12.61
N ALA A 233 30.50 -4.35 12.25
CA ALA A 233 29.86 -4.38 10.94
C ALA A 233 28.98 -3.14 10.70
N MET A 234 28.22 -2.71 11.71
CA MET A 234 27.41 -1.48 11.63
C MET A 234 28.26 -0.21 11.49
N ARG A 235 29.48 -0.19 12.04
CA ARG A 235 30.47 0.88 11.83
C ARG A 235 31.18 0.82 10.47
N GLY A 236 30.94 -0.24 9.69
CA GLY A 236 31.56 -0.45 8.38
C GLY A 236 33.03 -0.90 8.46
N GLU A 237 33.46 -1.40 9.61
CA GLU A 237 34.84 -1.91 9.81
C GLU A 237 35.05 -3.27 9.14
N ILE A 238 33.98 -4.06 9.01
CA ILE A 238 33.95 -5.37 8.35
C ILE A 238 32.72 -5.45 7.45
N ASP A 239 32.80 -6.24 6.38
CA ASP A 239 31.67 -6.42 5.47
C ASP A 239 30.63 -7.43 6.03
N PHE A 240 29.49 -7.54 5.36
CA PHE A 240 28.41 -8.44 5.81
C PHE A 240 28.83 -9.91 5.82
N LYS A 241 29.62 -10.36 4.85
CA LYS A 241 30.03 -11.77 4.72
C LYS A 241 31.07 -12.13 5.78
N GLU A 242 32.01 -11.24 6.03
CA GLU A 242 32.99 -11.35 7.11
C GLU A 242 32.29 -11.37 8.48
N SER A 243 31.39 -10.40 8.73
CA SER A 243 30.58 -10.37 9.96
C SER A 243 29.73 -11.63 10.15
N PHE A 244 29.09 -12.11 9.08
CA PHE A 244 28.31 -13.35 9.14
C PHE A 244 29.19 -14.56 9.47
N THR A 245 30.33 -14.70 8.80
CA THR A 245 31.26 -15.82 9.00
C THR A 245 31.83 -15.82 10.42
N GLU A 246 32.27 -14.66 10.93
CA GLU A 246 32.78 -14.54 12.31
C GLU A 246 31.70 -14.91 13.35
N ARG A 247 30.45 -14.44 13.15
CA ARG A 247 29.36 -14.74 14.09
C ARG A 247 28.94 -16.21 14.06
N VAL A 248 28.87 -16.83 12.89
CA VAL A 248 28.53 -18.25 12.76
C VAL A 248 29.62 -19.15 13.37
N ALA A 249 30.91 -18.79 13.20
CA ALA A 249 32.01 -19.54 13.80
C ALA A 249 31.92 -19.65 15.34
N LEU A 250 31.35 -18.64 16.00
CA LEU A 250 31.16 -18.63 17.45
C LEU A 250 30.09 -19.62 17.94
N LEU A 251 29.22 -20.10 17.05
CA LEU A 251 28.15 -21.05 17.37
C LEU A 251 28.62 -22.51 17.39
N LYS A 252 29.90 -22.76 17.10
CA LYS A 252 30.48 -24.10 17.04
C LYS A 252 30.25 -24.88 18.34
N GLY A 253 29.70 -26.09 18.19
CA GLY A 253 29.42 -27.02 19.27
C GLY A 253 28.04 -26.89 19.92
N LEU A 254 27.23 -25.90 19.51
CA LEU A 254 25.84 -25.77 19.94
C LEU A 254 24.99 -26.91 19.37
N ASP A 255 24.12 -27.50 20.18
CA ASP A 255 23.18 -28.54 19.76
C ASP A 255 22.10 -27.93 18.83
N ALA A 256 21.90 -28.54 17.66
CA ALA A 256 20.94 -28.06 16.67
C ALA A 256 19.48 -28.07 17.17
N ASN A 257 19.15 -28.89 18.18
CA ASN A 257 17.81 -28.94 18.79
C ASN A 257 17.40 -27.60 19.42
N VAL A 258 18.35 -26.75 19.77
CA VAL A 258 18.09 -25.39 20.28
C VAL A 258 17.35 -24.54 19.24
N MET A 259 17.57 -24.77 17.94
CA MET A 259 16.84 -24.04 16.89
C MET A 259 15.34 -24.30 16.96
N GLN A 260 14.91 -25.54 17.28
CA GLN A 260 13.49 -25.86 17.43
C GLN A 260 12.88 -25.11 18.64
N GLU A 261 13.59 -25.07 19.78
CA GLU A 261 13.15 -24.35 20.98
C GLU A 261 12.94 -22.85 20.70
N ILE A 262 13.84 -22.24 19.92
CA ILE A 262 13.74 -20.83 19.51
C ILE A 262 12.54 -20.64 18.58
N ALA A 263 12.39 -21.52 17.57
CA ALA A 263 11.33 -21.41 16.57
C ALA A 263 9.92 -21.52 17.17
N ASP A 264 9.73 -22.44 18.13
CA ASP A 264 8.44 -22.65 18.80
C ASP A 264 7.99 -21.42 19.62
N ASN A 265 8.92 -20.57 20.03
CA ASN A 265 8.67 -19.39 20.86
C ASN A 265 8.87 -18.06 20.10
N PHE A 266 8.81 -18.08 18.76
CA PHE A 266 9.07 -16.86 18.00
C PHE A 266 8.13 -15.70 18.37
N PRO A 267 8.68 -14.52 18.69
CA PRO A 267 7.87 -13.31 18.78
C PRO A 267 7.53 -12.84 17.36
N ILE A 268 6.41 -13.34 16.83
CA ILE A 268 5.89 -12.95 15.51
C ILE A 268 5.54 -11.46 15.53
N THR A 269 5.93 -10.73 14.49
CA THR A 269 5.62 -9.30 14.35
C THR A 269 4.11 -9.05 14.32
N GLU A 270 3.67 -7.97 14.99
CA GLU A 270 2.26 -7.54 15.01
C GLU A 270 1.70 -7.49 13.58
N GLY A 271 0.56 -8.16 13.36
CA GLY A 271 -0.14 -8.13 12.07
C GLY A 271 0.29 -9.20 11.06
N VAL A 272 1.39 -9.93 11.26
CA VAL A 272 1.84 -10.97 10.30
C VAL A 272 0.75 -12.00 10.01
N ASP A 273 0.08 -12.54 11.04
CA ASP A 273 -0.98 -13.54 10.86
C ASP A 273 -2.10 -13.04 9.95
N ARG A 274 -2.55 -11.79 10.17
CA ARG A 274 -3.58 -11.13 9.36
C ARG A 274 -3.08 -10.89 7.94
N LEU A 275 -1.88 -10.36 7.79
CA LEU A 275 -1.27 -10.07 6.50
C LEU A 275 -1.15 -11.35 5.65
N MET A 276 -0.57 -12.42 6.20
CA MET A 276 -0.39 -13.69 5.52
C MET A 276 -1.72 -14.30 5.09
N THR A 277 -2.72 -14.29 5.98
CA THR A 277 -4.07 -14.78 5.68
C THR A 277 -4.67 -14.06 4.47
N VAL A 278 -4.61 -12.72 4.46
CA VAL A 278 -5.16 -11.90 3.37
C VAL A 278 -4.39 -12.12 2.07
N LEU A 279 -3.06 -12.09 2.11
CA LEU A 279 -2.21 -12.29 0.92
C LEU A 279 -2.47 -13.65 0.27
N LYS A 280 -2.60 -14.72 1.08
CA LYS A 280 -2.92 -16.06 0.56
C LYS A 280 -4.31 -16.13 -0.05
N ASN A 281 -5.31 -15.55 0.59
CA ASN A 281 -6.67 -15.50 0.03
C ASN A 281 -6.73 -14.72 -1.29
N CYS A 282 -5.86 -13.72 -1.47
CA CYS A 282 -5.75 -12.95 -2.69
C CYS A 282 -4.84 -13.59 -3.76
N GLY A 283 -4.25 -14.76 -3.48
CA GLY A 283 -3.41 -15.48 -4.44
C GLY A 283 -2.02 -14.86 -4.66
N TYR A 284 -1.51 -14.11 -3.68
CA TYR A 284 -0.12 -13.62 -3.73
C TYR A 284 0.86 -14.79 -3.63
N LYS A 285 1.94 -14.68 -4.40
CA LYS A 285 3.16 -15.42 -4.16
C LYS A 285 3.94 -14.75 -3.05
N ILE A 286 4.34 -15.53 -2.06
CA ILE A 286 5.02 -15.03 -0.87
C ILE A 286 6.39 -15.68 -0.79
N ALA A 287 7.43 -14.86 -0.59
CA ALA A 287 8.80 -15.32 -0.44
C ALA A 287 9.45 -14.74 0.83
N ILE A 288 10.26 -15.54 1.51
CA ILE A 288 11.22 -15.07 2.51
C ILE A 288 12.60 -15.02 1.85
N LEU A 289 13.22 -13.85 1.86
CA LEU A 289 14.58 -13.61 1.37
C LEU A 289 15.39 -13.03 2.54
N SER A 290 16.14 -13.87 3.24
CA SER A 290 16.77 -13.47 4.51
C SER A 290 18.26 -13.79 4.60
N GLY A 291 18.99 -12.94 5.33
CA GLY A 291 20.35 -13.24 5.77
C GLY A 291 20.41 -14.12 7.02
N GLY A 292 19.25 -14.45 7.61
CA GLY A 292 19.12 -15.41 8.71
C GLY A 292 19.28 -16.86 8.21
N PHE A 293 18.65 -17.81 8.92
CA PHE A 293 18.87 -19.24 8.69
C PHE A 293 17.68 -19.99 8.08
N THR A 294 17.96 -20.93 7.17
CA THR A 294 16.96 -21.72 6.43
C THR A 294 16.00 -22.45 7.35
N PHE A 295 16.49 -23.04 8.45
CA PHE A 295 15.65 -23.74 9.44
C PHE A 295 14.47 -22.88 9.92
N PHE A 296 14.74 -21.62 10.27
CA PHE A 296 13.72 -20.68 10.77
C PHE A 296 12.79 -20.21 9.66
N GLY A 297 13.34 -19.97 8.45
CA GLY A 297 12.53 -19.66 7.28
C GLY A 297 11.54 -20.78 6.93
N GLU A 298 11.97 -22.04 6.96
CA GLU A 298 11.12 -23.21 6.73
C GLU A 298 10.06 -23.42 7.81
N PHE A 299 10.37 -23.07 9.06
CA PHE A 299 9.37 -23.07 10.14
C PHE A 299 8.24 -22.09 9.82
N LEU A 300 8.57 -20.85 9.46
CA LEU A 300 7.58 -19.84 9.03
C LEU A 300 6.86 -20.26 7.74
N GLN A 301 7.58 -20.93 6.83
CA GLN A 301 7.00 -21.46 5.60
C GLN A 301 5.89 -22.45 5.87
N LYS A 302 6.12 -23.41 6.76
CA LYS A 302 5.11 -24.40 7.16
C LYS A 302 3.93 -23.73 7.87
N LYS A 303 4.21 -22.76 8.75
CA LYS A 303 3.18 -22.04 9.52
C LYS A 303 2.24 -21.20 8.62
N TYR A 304 2.80 -20.48 7.65
CA TYR A 304 2.05 -19.52 6.81
C TYR A 304 1.86 -19.96 5.35
N ASN A 305 2.24 -21.20 5.03
CA ASN A 305 2.18 -21.78 3.69
C ASN A 305 2.96 -20.96 2.64
N ILE A 306 4.13 -20.42 2.99
CA ILE A 306 4.93 -19.52 2.12
C ILE A 306 5.47 -20.29 0.90
N ASP A 307 5.47 -19.65 -0.28
CA ASP A 307 5.82 -20.33 -1.53
C ASP A 307 7.33 -20.54 -1.68
N TYR A 308 8.15 -19.57 -1.24
CA TYR A 308 9.61 -19.59 -1.40
C TYR A 308 10.32 -19.20 -0.10
N VAL A 309 11.43 -19.88 0.19
CA VAL A 309 12.36 -19.51 1.26
C VAL A 309 13.78 -19.58 0.72
N TYR A 310 14.52 -18.49 0.87
CA TYR A 310 15.95 -18.43 0.61
C TYR A 310 16.63 -17.75 1.80
N ALA A 311 17.48 -18.51 2.48
CA ALA A 311 18.24 -18.07 3.63
C ALA A 311 19.56 -18.85 3.73
N ASN A 312 20.38 -18.57 4.72
CA ASN A 312 21.68 -19.23 4.92
C ASN A 312 21.50 -20.57 5.64
N GLU A 313 22.19 -21.62 5.20
CA GLU A 313 22.13 -22.93 5.83
C GLU A 313 23.31 -23.12 6.78
N LEU A 314 23.05 -23.42 8.05
CA LEU A 314 24.10 -23.76 9.02
C LEU A 314 24.55 -25.21 8.80
N GLU A 315 25.86 -25.45 8.83
CA GLU A 315 26.40 -26.80 8.74
C GLU A 315 26.25 -27.51 10.09
N ILE A 316 25.62 -28.69 10.05
CA ILE A 316 25.37 -29.57 11.20
C ILE A 316 26.18 -30.85 11.03
N ASP A 317 26.91 -31.26 12.05
CA ASP A 317 27.68 -32.49 12.05
C ASP A 317 26.84 -33.75 12.33
N GLU A 318 27.48 -34.92 12.24
CA GLU A 318 26.87 -36.23 12.49
C GLU A 318 26.34 -36.40 13.93
N ASN A 319 26.78 -35.56 14.87
CA ASN A 319 26.34 -35.56 16.27
C ASN A 319 25.23 -34.54 16.54
N ASN A 320 24.60 -33.99 15.50
CA ASN A 320 23.56 -32.96 15.57
C ASN A 320 24.05 -31.65 16.22
N LYS A 321 25.31 -31.27 15.99
CA LYS A 321 25.90 -30.02 16.49
C LYS A 321 26.30 -29.09 15.37
N LEU A 322 26.19 -27.79 15.61
CA LEU A 322 26.68 -26.76 14.69
C LEU A 322 28.21 -26.83 14.58
N THR A 323 28.74 -26.87 13.37
CA THR A 323 30.19 -26.93 13.15
C THR A 323 30.88 -25.57 13.29
N GLY A 324 30.09 -24.50 13.22
CA GLY A 324 30.57 -23.12 13.07
C GLY A 324 30.80 -22.70 11.61
N ASN A 325 30.40 -23.53 10.64
CA ASN A 325 30.39 -23.17 9.21
C ASN A 325 28.95 -23.08 8.67
N PHE A 326 28.83 -22.72 7.40
CA PHE A 326 27.58 -22.65 6.66
C PHE A 326 27.72 -23.31 5.28
N VAL A 327 26.60 -23.70 4.69
CA VAL A 327 26.52 -24.37 3.39
C VAL A 327 26.06 -23.38 2.32
N GLY A 328 26.70 -23.44 1.15
CA GLY A 328 26.29 -22.67 -0.02
C GLY A 328 26.74 -21.21 -0.02
N GLU A 329 26.04 -20.39 -0.81
CA GLU A 329 26.34 -18.97 -0.97
C GLU A 329 25.58 -18.13 0.06
N ILE A 330 26.27 -17.16 0.67
CA ILE A 330 25.66 -16.26 1.65
C ILE A 330 24.59 -15.37 0.97
N VAL A 331 23.39 -15.36 1.53
CA VAL A 331 22.29 -14.47 1.16
C VAL A 331 22.54 -13.07 1.73
N ASP A 332 23.31 -12.27 0.99
CA ASP A 332 23.50 -10.84 1.24
C ASP A 332 22.43 -9.99 0.52
N GLY A 333 22.48 -8.67 0.70
CA GLY A 333 21.51 -7.75 0.13
C GLY A 333 21.44 -7.76 -1.40
N ARG A 334 22.58 -7.97 -2.06
CA ARG A 334 22.62 -8.12 -3.52
C ARG A 334 21.93 -9.43 -3.91
N ARG A 335 22.19 -10.51 -3.17
CA ARG A 335 21.58 -11.81 -3.40
C ARG A 335 20.05 -11.75 -3.21
N LYS A 336 19.56 -11.03 -2.20
CA LYS A 336 18.11 -10.80 -2.01
C LYS A 336 17.48 -10.13 -3.24
N ALA A 337 18.12 -9.10 -3.81
CA ALA A 337 17.65 -8.44 -5.03
C ALA A 337 17.63 -9.38 -6.25
N GLU A 338 18.68 -10.18 -6.42
CA GLU A 338 18.76 -11.19 -7.49
C GLU A 338 17.67 -12.27 -7.36
N LEU A 339 17.41 -12.74 -6.13
CA LEU A 339 16.38 -13.72 -5.85
C LEU A 339 14.98 -13.17 -6.10
N LEU A 340 14.70 -11.91 -5.73
CA LEU A 340 13.43 -11.25 -6.07
C LEU A 340 13.20 -11.26 -7.58
N LYS A 341 14.21 -10.89 -8.38
CA LYS A 341 14.13 -10.90 -9.85
C LYS A 341 13.92 -12.31 -10.40
N LEU A 342 14.61 -13.29 -9.84
CA LEU A 342 14.49 -14.69 -10.23
C LEU A 342 13.06 -15.21 -9.99
N ILE A 343 12.50 -14.99 -8.80
CA ILE A 343 11.14 -15.43 -8.47
C ILE A 343 10.12 -14.70 -9.36
N ALA A 344 10.28 -13.39 -9.58
CA ALA A 344 9.42 -12.64 -10.49
C ALA A 344 9.45 -13.21 -11.91
N GLN A 345 10.62 -13.62 -12.41
CA GLN A 345 10.77 -14.25 -13.71
C GLN A 345 10.08 -15.64 -13.76
N VAL A 346 10.27 -16.47 -12.74
CA VAL A 346 9.66 -17.81 -12.64
C VAL A 346 8.13 -17.71 -12.59
N GLU A 347 7.60 -16.78 -11.80
CA GLU A 347 6.16 -16.52 -11.65
C GLU A 347 5.56 -15.69 -12.80
N LYS A 348 6.40 -15.22 -13.75
CA LYS A 348 6.01 -14.36 -14.87
C LYS A 348 5.29 -13.09 -14.41
N VAL A 349 5.83 -12.47 -13.36
CA VAL A 349 5.33 -11.22 -12.76
C VAL A 349 6.27 -10.09 -13.16
N ASN A 350 5.71 -8.97 -13.62
CA ASN A 350 6.51 -7.77 -13.90
C ASN A 350 7.08 -7.23 -12.58
N LEU A 351 8.32 -6.73 -12.57
CA LEU A 351 8.92 -6.13 -11.38
C LEU A 351 8.07 -4.99 -10.77
N GLU A 352 7.34 -4.21 -11.58
CA GLU A 352 6.41 -3.19 -11.06
C GLU A 352 5.24 -3.77 -10.22
N GLN A 353 4.99 -5.08 -10.31
CA GLN A 353 3.96 -5.81 -9.55
C GLN A 353 4.53 -6.53 -8.31
N THR A 354 5.83 -6.41 -8.05
CA THR A 354 6.47 -7.01 -6.87
C THR A 354 6.48 -6.03 -5.71
N ILE A 355 6.50 -6.59 -4.50
CA ILE A 355 6.62 -5.86 -3.25
C ILE A 355 7.82 -6.44 -2.52
N ALA A 356 8.62 -5.59 -1.89
CA ALA A 356 9.67 -6.00 -0.98
C ALA A 356 9.47 -5.30 0.35
N VAL A 357 9.63 -6.03 1.46
CA VAL A 357 9.50 -5.50 2.81
C VAL A 357 10.70 -5.93 3.64
N GLY A 358 11.37 -4.98 4.29
CA GLY A 358 12.53 -5.23 5.15
C GLY A 358 12.83 -4.04 6.06
N ASP A 359 13.70 -4.21 7.06
CA ASP A 359 14.02 -3.18 8.07
C ASP A 359 15.43 -2.59 7.90
N GLY A 360 16.31 -3.34 7.25
CA GLY A 360 17.75 -3.15 7.32
C GLY A 360 18.38 -2.52 6.08
N ALA A 361 19.61 -2.03 6.24
CA ALA A 361 20.42 -1.56 5.11
C ALA A 361 20.73 -2.69 4.12
N ASN A 362 20.72 -3.94 4.60
CA ASN A 362 20.87 -5.14 3.79
C ASN A 362 19.70 -5.32 2.80
N ASP A 363 18.52 -4.75 3.07
CA ASP A 363 17.35 -4.89 2.21
C ASP A 363 17.27 -3.81 1.14
N LEU A 364 18.01 -2.71 1.27
CA LEU A 364 17.95 -1.58 0.33
C LEU A 364 18.08 -2.00 -1.14
N PRO A 365 18.99 -2.92 -1.54
CA PRO A 365 19.03 -3.37 -2.92
C PRO A 365 17.76 -4.11 -3.36
N MET A 366 17.15 -4.91 -2.48
CA MET A 366 15.89 -5.61 -2.76
C MET A 366 14.70 -4.64 -2.82
N LEU A 367 14.65 -3.68 -1.88
CA LEU A 367 13.60 -2.65 -1.82
C LEU A 367 13.63 -1.76 -3.07
N ALA A 368 14.82 -1.37 -3.55
CA ALA A 368 14.99 -0.52 -4.72
C ALA A 368 14.59 -1.20 -6.04
N GLU A 369 14.65 -2.54 -6.10
CA GLU A 369 14.31 -3.32 -7.30
C GLU A 369 12.82 -3.69 -7.37
N ALA A 370 12.11 -3.61 -6.25
CA ALA A 370 10.69 -3.93 -6.19
C ALA A 370 9.83 -2.77 -6.72
N GLY A 371 8.70 -3.09 -7.33
CA GLY A 371 7.69 -2.10 -7.72
C GLY A 371 7.06 -1.35 -6.53
N LEU A 372 7.16 -1.94 -5.33
CA LEU A 372 6.91 -1.28 -4.06
C LEU A 372 7.89 -1.78 -3.00
N GLY A 373 8.94 -1.01 -2.73
CA GLY A 373 9.83 -1.22 -1.58
C GLY A 373 9.27 -0.56 -0.33
N ILE A 374 9.09 -1.33 0.75
CA ILE A 374 8.59 -0.85 2.05
C ILE A 374 9.65 -1.11 3.12
N ALA A 375 10.15 -0.04 3.72
CA ALA A 375 10.97 -0.13 4.91
C ALA A 375 10.05 -0.24 6.15
N PHE A 376 10.16 -1.35 6.88
CA PHE A 376 9.35 -1.64 8.05
C PHE A 376 10.17 -1.45 9.33
N HIS A 377 9.70 -0.59 10.25
CA HIS A 377 10.37 -0.26 11.52
C HIS A 377 11.87 0.05 11.36
N ALA A 378 12.24 0.59 10.20
CA ALA A 378 13.60 0.53 9.71
C ALA A 378 14.55 1.46 10.48
N LYS A 379 15.85 1.17 10.45
CA LYS A 379 16.89 2.03 11.06
C LYS A 379 16.96 3.40 10.34
N PRO A 380 17.42 4.49 10.99
CA PRO A 380 17.40 5.84 10.41
C PRO A 380 17.97 5.95 8.99
N ARG A 381 19.12 5.31 8.72
CA ARG A 381 19.77 5.30 7.39
C ARG A 381 18.90 4.67 6.30
N VAL A 382 18.08 3.69 6.66
CA VAL A 382 17.17 2.99 5.73
C VAL A 382 15.94 3.86 5.47
N ARG A 383 15.43 4.55 6.50
CA ARG A 383 14.28 5.48 6.37
C ARG A 383 14.55 6.61 5.38
N GLU A 384 15.78 7.10 5.32
CA GLU A 384 16.18 8.18 4.42
C GLU A 384 16.27 7.76 2.95
N THR A 385 16.43 6.47 2.68
CA THR A 385 16.68 5.92 1.33
C THR A 385 15.51 5.12 0.78
N ALA A 386 14.68 4.53 1.64
CA ALA A 386 13.49 3.82 1.23
C ALA A 386 12.38 4.79 0.82
N GLU A 387 11.73 4.48 -0.31
CA GLU A 387 10.67 5.34 -0.83
C GLU A 387 9.42 5.36 0.05
N GLN A 388 9.18 4.29 0.80
CA GLN A 388 7.97 4.08 1.59
C GLN A 388 8.35 3.48 2.93
N ASN A 389 7.72 3.94 4.00
CA ASN A 389 8.04 3.51 5.36
C ASN A 389 6.76 3.15 6.13
N ILE A 390 6.85 2.15 7.00
CA ILE A 390 5.85 1.83 8.02
C ILE A 390 6.58 1.73 9.36
N ASN A 391 6.31 2.65 10.29
CA ASN A 391 6.99 2.74 11.59
C ASN A 391 6.04 2.70 12.80
N THR A 392 4.74 2.92 12.58
CA THR A 392 3.81 3.27 13.66
C THR A 392 2.80 2.15 13.98
N ILE A 393 2.70 1.17 13.09
CA ILE A 393 1.68 0.11 13.08
C ILE A 393 2.32 -1.24 12.76
N GLY A 394 1.56 -2.32 12.97
CA GLY A 394 1.97 -3.67 12.58
C GLY A 394 2.20 -3.84 11.08
N LEU A 395 2.82 -4.96 10.71
CA LEU A 395 3.21 -5.30 9.34
C LEU A 395 1.98 -5.40 8.41
N ASP A 396 0.80 -5.66 8.96
CA ASP A 396 -0.46 -5.65 8.22
C ASP A 396 -0.89 -4.26 7.73
N GLY A 397 -0.15 -3.21 8.10
CA GLY A 397 -0.15 -1.91 7.46
C GLY A 397 0.09 -1.95 5.95
N VAL A 398 0.90 -2.92 5.49
CA VAL A 398 1.20 -3.15 4.08
C VAL A 398 -0.09 -3.30 3.26
N LEU A 399 -1.12 -3.95 3.80
CA LEU A 399 -2.40 -4.13 3.11
C LEU A 399 -3.01 -2.79 2.65
N TYR A 400 -2.88 -1.73 3.43
CA TYR A 400 -3.42 -0.42 3.07
C TYR A 400 -2.60 0.28 1.98
N PHE A 401 -1.29 0.08 1.94
CA PHE A 401 -0.45 0.54 0.82
C PHE A 401 -0.76 -0.22 -0.47
N LEU A 402 -1.30 -1.44 -0.36
CA LEU A 402 -1.84 -2.21 -1.48
C LEU A 402 -3.28 -1.80 -1.87
N GLY A 403 -3.89 -0.85 -1.14
CA GLY A 403 -5.23 -0.36 -1.40
C GLY A 403 -6.36 -1.24 -0.85
N PHE A 404 -6.06 -2.23 0.00
CA PHE A 404 -7.10 -3.01 0.67
C PHE A 404 -7.89 -2.13 1.65
N LYS A 405 -9.20 -2.38 1.70
CA LYS A 405 -10.11 -1.79 2.69
C LYS A 405 -10.57 -2.87 3.63
N ASP A 406 -10.72 -2.55 4.91
CA ASP A 406 -11.22 -3.52 5.91
C ASP A 406 -12.56 -4.12 5.50
N SER A 407 -13.43 -3.34 4.83
CA SER A 407 -14.72 -3.83 4.32
C SER A 407 -14.59 -4.94 3.26
N TYR A 408 -13.43 -5.09 2.60
CA TYR A 408 -13.19 -6.14 1.61
C TYR A 408 -12.63 -7.42 2.25
N LEU A 409 -12.13 -7.34 3.48
CA LEU A 409 -11.36 -8.41 4.11
C LEU A 409 -12.20 -9.37 4.97
N GLY A 410 -13.52 -9.22 4.98
CA GLY A 410 -14.42 -10.09 5.75
C GLY A 410 -14.07 -10.11 7.24
N GLU A 411 -13.93 -11.31 7.83
CA GLU A 411 -13.50 -11.46 9.23
C GLU A 411 -12.10 -10.88 9.48
N ALA A 412 -11.17 -11.01 8.53
CA ALA A 412 -9.83 -10.40 8.66
C ALA A 412 -9.85 -8.86 8.60
N GLY A 413 -10.98 -8.27 8.21
CA GLY A 413 -11.22 -6.83 8.26
C GLY A 413 -11.86 -6.35 9.57
N LYS A 414 -12.37 -7.26 10.39
CA LYS A 414 -12.95 -6.91 11.69
C LYS A 414 -11.82 -6.77 12.71
N LEU A 415 -11.76 -5.59 13.33
CA LEU A 415 -10.81 -5.22 14.37
C LEU A 415 -11.31 -5.60 15.77
#